data_AF-A0A7S0Y2W1-F1
#
_entry.id   AF-A0A7S0Y2W1-F1
#
_cell.length_a   1.000
_cell.length_b   1.000
_cell.length_c   1.000
_cell.angle_alpha   90.00
_cell.angle_beta   90.00
_cell.angle_gamma   90.00
#
_symmetry.space_group_name_H-M   'P 1'
#
loop_
_entity.id
_entity.type
_entity.pdbx_description
1 polymer ?
#
loop_
_entity_poly.entity_id
_entity_poly.type
_entity_poly.pdbx_seq_one_letter_code
_entity_poly.pdbx_strand_id
1 'polypeptide(L)'
;NKGVVLSNYDTHAKNLVQTGYPTVVTTSVCRFGKTYIELYIDYLPESGFLMLGIAGGNVHECLERVPPPQYHHWGYASTGEIWAHGVKEMGGREDIVTGDTFGMMVDMDVGTLTFYKNDY
;
A
#
# COMPACT_ATOMS: atom_id res chain seq x y z
N ASN A 1 -1.71 -16.37 10.72
CA ASN A 1 -0.29 -16.05 10.50
C ASN A 1 -0.18 -14.58 10.12
N LYS A 2 0.16 -13.68 11.06
CA LYS A 2 0.40 -12.28 10.72
C LYS A 2 1.84 -12.16 10.22
N GLY A 3 2.03 -12.25 8.90
CA GLY A 3 3.36 -12.19 8.27
C GLY A 3 4.00 -10.80 8.32
N VAL A 4 3.21 -9.76 8.62
CA VAL A 4 3.68 -8.40 8.91
C VAL A 4 3.40 -8.06 10.36
N VAL A 5 4.38 -7.48 11.04
CA VAL A 5 4.26 -6.95 12.41
C VAL A 5 4.25 -5.42 12.37
N LEU A 6 3.30 -4.84 13.10
CA LEU A 6 3.24 -3.40 13.37
C LEU A 6 3.90 -3.09 14.72
N SER A 7 4.64 -1.98 14.80
CA SER A 7 5.27 -1.49 16.02
C SER A 7 5.27 0.04 16.07
N ASN A 8 5.59 0.61 17.23
CA ASN A 8 5.66 2.06 17.44
C ASN A 8 4.33 2.77 17.12
N TYR A 9 3.26 2.46 17.86
CA TYR A 9 1.92 3.01 17.60
C TYR A 9 1.43 2.78 16.15
N ASP A 10 1.73 1.61 15.59
CA ASP A 10 1.40 1.21 14.22
C ASP A 10 2.06 2.03 13.10
N THR A 11 3.17 2.73 13.39
CA THR A 11 3.89 3.53 12.39
C THR A 11 5.03 2.80 11.70
N HIS A 12 5.35 1.57 12.10
CA HIS A 12 6.40 0.78 11.47
C HIS A 12 5.88 -0.62 11.15
N ALA A 13 6.00 -1.02 9.89
CA ALA A 13 5.57 -2.32 9.39
C ALA A 13 6.77 -3.14 8.90
N LYS A 14 6.91 -4.37 9.40
CA LYS A 14 7.99 -5.28 8.99
C LYS A 14 7.44 -6.61 8.54
N ASN A 15 7.75 -7.01 7.30
CA ASN A 15 7.49 -8.36 6.80
C ASN A 15 8.50 -9.34 7.43
N LEU A 16 8.00 -10.38 8.09
CA LEU A 16 8.79 -11.42 8.75
C LEU A 16 8.75 -12.77 8.02
N VAL A 17 7.98 -12.89 6.94
CA VAL A 17 7.89 -14.13 6.16
C VAL A 17 8.71 -14.01 4.87
N GLN A 18 9.29 -15.13 4.46
CA GLN A 18 10.12 -15.22 3.25
C GLN A 18 9.32 -15.54 1.99
N THR A 19 8.05 -15.93 2.13
CA THR A 19 7.17 -16.33 1.02
C THR A 19 5.77 -15.77 1.19
N GLY A 20 5.05 -15.64 0.07
CA GLY A 20 3.69 -15.10 0.02
C GLY A 20 3.64 -13.58 0.06
N TYR A 21 2.43 -13.06 0.17
CA TYR A 21 2.13 -11.62 0.11
C TYR A 21 1.32 -11.22 1.34
N PRO A 22 1.95 -11.19 2.53
CA PRO A 22 1.23 -10.88 3.75
C PRO A 22 0.77 -9.42 3.71
N THR A 23 -0.50 -9.19 4.06
CA THR A 23 -1.10 -7.86 4.06
C THR A 23 -1.39 -7.40 5.48
N VAL A 24 -1.20 -6.10 5.73
CA VAL A 24 -1.63 -5.45 6.97
C VAL A 24 -2.39 -4.17 6.62
N VAL A 25 -3.33 -3.80 7.49
CA VAL A 25 -4.10 -2.56 7.38
C VAL A 25 -3.87 -1.76 8.65
N THR A 26 -3.75 -0.44 8.50
CA THR A 26 -3.69 0.49 9.64
C THR A 26 -5.00 0.44 10.43
N THR A 27 -4.98 0.86 11.69
CA THR A 27 -6.20 1.04 12.50
C THR A 27 -6.98 2.31 12.14
N SER A 28 -6.39 3.21 11.35
CA SER A 28 -7.03 4.44 10.88
C SER A 28 -7.97 4.16 9.70
N VAL A 29 -9.18 4.72 9.77
CA VAL A 29 -10.21 4.60 8.73
C VAL A 29 -10.54 5.99 8.21
N CYS A 30 -10.36 6.20 6.91
CA CYS A 30 -10.78 7.42 6.23
C CYS A 30 -12.27 7.32 5.86
N ARG A 31 -13.12 8.19 6.42
CA ARG A 31 -14.57 8.21 6.14
C ARG A 31 -15.07 9.49 5.49
N PHE A 32 -14.37 10.59 5.69
CA PHE A 32 -14.72 11.93 5.21
C PHE A 32 -13.46 12.81 5.18
N GLY A 33 -13.51 13.91 4.42
CA GLY A 33 -12.42 14.87 4.35
C GLY A 33 -11.18 14.36 3.60
N LYS A 34 -10.06 15.03 3.86
CA LYS A 34 -8.78 14.78 3.21
C LYS A 34 -7.75 14.28 4.22
N THR A 35 -7.09 13.19 3.89
CA THR A 35 -6.06 12.58 4.73
C THR A 35 -4.80 12.38 3.89
N TYR A 36 -3.68 12.92 4.37
CA TYR A 36 -2.37 12.63 3.82
C TYR A 36 -1.65 11.63 4.72
N ILE A 37 -1.06 10.60 4.11
CA ILE A 37 -0.24 9.59 4.79
C ILE A 37 1.09 9.53 4.05
N GLU A 38 2.18 9.50 4.82
CA GLU A 38 3.53 9.37 4.28
C GLU A 38 4.23 8.17 4.90
N LEU A 39 4.94 7.42 4.07
CA LEU A 39 5.63 6.19 4.42
C LEU A 39 7.06 6.25 3.91
N TYR A 40 8.02 6.04 4.81
CA TYR A 40 9.42 5.88 4.43
C TYR A 40 9.74 4.39 4.19
N ILE A 41 10.35 4.08 3.05
CA ILE A 41 10.73 2.72 2.68
C ILE A 41 12.12 2.42 3.23
N ASP A 42 12.17 1.93 4.47
CA ASP A 42 13.43 1.61 5.13
C ASP A 42 14.23 0.52 4.40
N TYR A 43 13.53 -0.50 3.88
CA TYR A 43 14.15 -1.55 3.09
C TYR A 43 13.15 -2.27 2.18
N LEU A 44 13.51 -2.40 0.91
CA LEU A 44 12.87 -3.26 -0.09
C LEU A 44 13.98 -3.98 -0.87
N PRO A 45 14.07 -5.32 -0.81
CA PRO A 45 15.09 -6.06 -1.56
C PRO A 45 14.88 -5.90 -3.08
N GLU A 46 15.93 -6.09 -3.87
CA GLU A 46 15.93 -5.87 -5.33
C GLU A 46 14.86 -6.68 -6.08
N SER A 47 14.56 -7.91 -5.62
CA SER A 47 13.46 -8.74 -6.16
C SER A 47 12.21 -8.74 -5.27
N GLY A 48 12.14 -7.78 -4.34
CA GLY A 48 11.04 -7.63 -3.40
C GLY A 48 9.78 -7.14 -4.10
N PHE A 49 8.64 -7.45 -3.50
CA PHE A 49 7.37 -6.87 -3.92
C PHE A 49 6.72 -6.17 -2.72
N LEU A 50 6.30 -4.94 -2.95
CA LEU A 50 5.48 -4.14 -2.04
C LEU A 50 4.31 -3.55 -2.83
N MET A 51 3.15 -3.47 -2.19
CA MET A 51 2.03 -2.66 -2.68
C MET A 51 1.55 -1.77 -1.53
N LEU A 52 1.42 -0.48 -1.80
CA LEU A 52 0.94 0.52 -0.85
C LEU A 52 -0.36 1.13 -1.36
N GLY A 53 -1.35 1.32 -0.48
CA GLY A 53 -2.64 1.79 -0.91
C GLY A 53 -3.71 1.80 0.16
N ILE A 54 -4.96 1.91 -0.29
CA ILE A 54 -6.16 1.84 0.54
C ILE A 54 -7.00 0.64 0.12
N ALA A 55 -7.75 0.08 1.07
CA ALA A 55 -8.61 -1.07 0.81
C ALA A 55 -9.75 -1.17 1.83
N GLY A 56 -10.70 -2.06 1.56
CA GLY A 56 -11.67 -2.52 2.56
C GLY A 56 -11.00 -3.20 3.76
N GLY A 57 -11.65 -3.15 4.92
CA GLY A 57 -11.06 -3.58 6.20
C GLY A 57 -10.63 -5.05 6.28
N ASN A 58 -11.15 -5.91 5.41
CA ASN A 58 -10.83 -7.35 5.35
C ASN A 58 -9.63 -7.69 4.45
N VAL A 59 -8.96 -6.73 3.80
CA VAL A 59 -7.83 -7.02 2.89
C VAL A 59 -6.65 -7.72 3.56
N HIS A 60 -6.52 -7.62 4.88
CA HIS A 60 -5.51 -8.33 5.67
C HIS A 60 -5.64 -9.87 5.61
N GLU A 61 -6.77 -10.38 5.13
CA GLU A 61 -7.00 -11.81 4.88
C GLU A 61 -6.47 -12.26 3.51
N CYS A 62 -6.10 -11.31 2.63
CA CYS A 62 -5.59 -11.60 1.30
C CYS A 62 -4.17 -12.19 1.37
N LEU A 63 -3.94 -13.26 0.60
CA LEU A 63 -2.65 -13.92 0.44
C LEU A 63 -2.12 -13.84 -1.01
N GLU A 64 -2.85 -13.15 -1.88
CA GLU A 64 -2.50 -12.98 -3.30
C GLU A 64 -1.62 -11.74 -3.49
N ARG A 65 -0.81 -11.74 -4.55
CA ARG A 65 0.11 -10.63 -4.87
C ARG A 65 -0.63 -9.31 -5.07
N VAL A 66 -1.76 -9.38 -5.75
CA VAL A 66 -2.66 -8.26 -6.00
C VAL A 66 -3.99 -8.66 -5.38
N PRO A 67 -4.55 -7.87 -4.44
CA PRO A 67 -5.82 -8.23 -3.85
C PRO A 67 -6.92 -8.32 -4.92
N PRO A 68 -7.75 -9.37 -4.93
CA PRO A 68 -8.84 -9.49 -5.90
C PRO A 68 -9.97 -8.46 -5.64
N PRO A 69 -10.91 -8.27 -6.60
CA PRO A 69 -11.91 -7.19 -6.56
C PRO A 69 -12.71 -7.05 -5.26
N GLN A 70 -13.00 -8.16 -4.57
CA GLN A 70 -13.81 -8.18 -3.35
C GLN A 70 -13.22 -7.41 -2.17
N TYR A 71 -11.92 -7.07 -2.22
CA TYR A 71 -11.26 -6.30 -1.17
C TYR A 71 -11.34 -4.78 -1.39
N HIS A 72 -11.97 -4.32 -2.49
CA HIS A 72 -12.20 -2.90 -2.77
C HIS A 72 -10.95 -2.03 -2.57
N HIS A 73 -9.87 -2.39 -3.25
CA HIS A 73 -8.56 -1.78 -3.05
C HIS A 73 -8.12 -0.93 -4.24
N TRP A 74 -7.26 0.04 -3.93
CA TRP A 74 -6.42 0.77 -4.87
C TRP A 74 -5.00 0.75 -4.33
N GLY A 75 -4.03 0.42 -5.16
CA GLY A 75 -2.65 0.31 -4.72
C GLY A 75 -1.63 0.64 -5.79
N TYR A 76 -0.51 1.19 -5.34
CA TYR A 76 0.69 1.39 -6.12
C TYR A 76 1.66 0.25 -5.79
N ALA A 77 1.99 -0.55 -6.79
CA ALA A 77 2.98 -1.61 -6.67
C ALA A 77 4.39 -1.04 -6.82
N SER A 78 5.34 -1.64 -6.10
CA SER A 78 6.78 -1.35 -6.20
C SER A 78 7.36 -1.38 -7.62
N THR A 79 6.66 -1.99 -8.58
CA THR A 79 7.01 -2.04 -10.00
C THR A 79 6.40 -0.90 -10.84
N GLY A 80 5.96 0.19 -10.21
CA GLY A 80 5.40 1.35 -10.90
C GLY A 80 4.01 1.11 -11.53
N GLU A 81 3.28 0.11 -11.04
CA GLU A 81 1.93 -0.23 -11.52
C GLU A 81 0.86 0.26 -10.55
N ILE A 82 -0.22 0.81 -11.08
CA ILE A 82 -1.41 1.17 -10.29
C ILE A 82 -2.48 0.12 -10.54
N TRP A 83 -2.98 -0.45 -9.45
CA TRP A 83 -4.01 -1.47 -9.43
C TRP A 83 -5.27 -0.93 -8.76
N ALA A 84 -6.43 -1.22 -9.34
CA ALA A 84 -7.73 -0.94 -8.75
C ALA A 84 -8.62 -2.18 -8.90
N HIS A 85 -9.22 -2.63 -7.80
CA HIS A 85 -10.14 -3.78 -7.81
C HIS A 85 -9.59 -5.03 -8.52
N GLY A 86 -8.28 -5.29 -8.40
CA GLY A 86 -7.62 -6.47 -8.98
C GLY A 86 -7.25 -6.32 -10.46
N VAL A 87 -7.48 -5.16 -11.04
CA VAL A 87 -7.15 -4.83 -12.44
C VAL A 87 -6.04 -3.80 -12.48
N LYS A 88 -5.12 -3.95 -13.43
CA LYS A 88 -4.09 -2.95 -13.66
C LYS A 88 -4.69 -1.78 -14.43
N GLU A 89 -4.78 -0.63 -13.78
CA GLU A 89 -5.28 0.62 -14.36
C GLU A 89 -4.18 1.39 -15.08
N MET A 90 -2.93 1.31 -14.57
CA MET A 90 -1.80 2.04 -15.11
C MET A 90 -0.48 1.29 -14.89
N GLY A 91 0.53 1.58 -15.71
CA GLY A 91 1.90 1.11 -15.52
C GLY A 91 2.92 2.09 -16.07
N GLY A 92 4.20 1.77 -15.88
CA GLY A 92 5.32 2.61 -16.35
C GLY A 92 5.57 3.85 -15.49
N ARG A 93 5.04 3.86 -14.26
CA ARG A 93 5.47 4.83 -13.23
C ARG A 93 6.81 4.39 -12.64
N GLU A 94 7.41 5.22 -11.80
CA GLU A 94 8.68 4.88 -11.17
C GLU A 94 8.53 3.73 -10.18
N ASP A 95 9.50 2.84 -10.16
CA ASP A 95 9.58 1.80 -9.14
C ASP A 95 9.77 2.43 -7.75
N ILE A 96 9.26 1.74 -6.72
CA ILE A 96 9.56 2.05 -5.32
C ILE A 96 10.83 1.28 -4.96
N VAL A 97 11.79 1.95 -4.35
CA VAL A 97 13.05 1.35 -3.90
C VAL A 97 13.35 1.73 -2.45
N THR A 98 14.38 1.09 -1.88
CA THR A 98 14.89 1.43 -0.54
C THR A 98 15.30 2.91 -0.48
N GLY A 99 14.85 3.60 0.57
CA GLY A 99 15.16 5.02 0.82
C GLY A 99 14.12 6.00 0.27
N ASP A 100 13.13 5.54 -0.49
CA ASP A 100 12.06 6.42 -0.98
C ASP A 100 11.10 6.83 0.15
N THR A 101 10.56 8.04 0.02
CA THR A 101 9.38 8.50 0.76
C THR A 101 8.17 8.41 -0.16
N PHE A 102 7.13 7.69 0.27
CA PHE A 102 5.91 7.46 -0.49
C PHE A 102 4.71 8.10 0.19
N GLY A 103 4.07 9.05 -0.51
CA GLY A 103 2.91 9.79 -0.03
C GLY A 103 1.61 9.29 -0.65
N MET A 104 0.52 9.37 0.12
CA MET A 104 -0.84 9.07 -0.31
C MET A 104 -1.78 10.16 0.18
N MET A 105 -2.44 10.86 -0.75
CA MET A 105 -3.57 11.76 -0.44
C MET A 105 -4.88 11.05 -0.75
N VAL A 106 -5.67 10.80 0.29
CA VAL A 106 -7.03 10.30 0.21
C VAL A 106 -7.98 11.47 0.36
N ASP A 107 -8.70 11.82 -0.69
CA ASP A 107 -9.74 12.83 -0.66
C ASP A 107 -11.11 12.14 -0.77
N MET A 108 -11.77 11.97 0.37
CA MET A 108 -13.08 11.31 0.45
C MET A 108 -14.22 12.23 0.00
N ASP A 109 -13.99 13.55 -0.11
CA ASP A 109 -15.02 14.50 -0.52
C ASP A 109 -15.25 14.42 -2.04
N VAL A 110 -14.20 14.18 -2.82
CA VAL A 110 -14.28 13.99 -4.27
C VAL A 110 -14.04 12.54 -4.72
N GLY A 111 -13.63 11.64 -3.80
CA GLY A 111 -13.41 10.23 -4.10
C GLY A 111 -12.14 9.98 -4.90
N THR A 112 -11.03 10.65 -4.55
CA THR A 112 -9.75 10.49 -5.26
C THR A 112 -8.65 9.98 -4.34
N LEU A 113 -7.79 9.12 -4.87
CA LEU A 113 -6.53 8.72 -4.28
C LEU A 113 -5.39 9.21 -5.18
N THR A 114 -4.47 9.98 -4.61
CA THR A 114 -3.27 10.47 -5.32
C THR A 114 -2.03 9.90 -4.64
N PHE A 115 -1.10 9.39 -5.43
CA PHE A 115 0.19 8.87 -4.96
C PHE A 115 1.29 9.89 -5.25
N TYR A 116 2.20 10.03 -4.29
CA TYR A 116 3.39 10.89 -4.38
C TYR A 116 4.64 10.07 -4.07
N LYS A 117 5.77 10.45 -4.65
CA LYS A 117 7.06 9.83 -4.35
C LYS A 117 8.14 10.91 -4.26
N ASN A 118 8.86 10.94 -3.14
CA ASN A 118 9.94 11.89 -2.86
C ASN A 118 9.52 13.35 -3.11
N ASP A 119 8.34 13.72 -2.60
CA ASP A 119 7.72 15.06 -2.71
C ASP A 119 7.16 15.44 -4.10
N TYR A 120 7.02 14.50 -5.04
CA TYR A 120 6.44 14.71 -6.39
C TYR A 120 5.24 13.82 -6.71
#